data_AF-D0LP83-F1
#
_entry.id   AF-D0LP83-F1
#
_cell.length_a   1.000
_cell.length_b   1.000
_cell.length_c   1.000
_cell.angle_alpha   90.00
_cell.angle_beta   90.00
_cell.angle_gamma   90.00
#
_symmetry.space_group_name_H-M   'P 1'
#
loop_
_entity.id
_entity.type
_entity.pdbx_description
1 polymer ?
#
loop_
_entity_poly.entity_id
_entity_poly.type
_entity_poly.pdbx_seq_one_letter_code
_entity_poly.pdbx_strand_id
1 'polypeptide(L)' 'MQRTVQLFVLSPGLPPASPPTSAGSFAVEAATADGLRDAARDVIRQRGLAVRAVSFAPGGLVAYAKEQA' A
#
# COMPACT_ATOMS: atom_id res chain seq x y z
N MET A 1 15.05 -2.63 -10.01
CA MET A 1 14.38 -1.34 -10.36
C MET A 1 13.64 -0.86 -9.13
N GLN A 2 13.73 0.42 -8.80
CA GLN A 2 13.15 0.98 -7.58
C GLN A 2 11.93 1.86 -7.90
N ARG A 3 10.89 1.79 -7.06
CA ARG A 3 9.70 2.66 -7.11
C ARG A 3 9.23 3.04 -5.70
N THR A 4 8.66 4.24 -5.60
CA THR A 4 7.98 4.70 -4.38
C THR A 4 6.55 4.16 -4.36
N VAL A 5 6.11 3.71 -3.19
CA VAL A 5 4.74 3.30 -2.87
C VAL A 5 4.13 4.35 -1.95
N GLN A 6 3.03 4.96 -2.35
CA GLN A 6 2.19 5.77 -1.46
C GLN A 6 1.16 4.87 -0.79
N LEU A 7 1.11 4.84 0.54
CA LEU A 7 0.22 3.98 1.31
C LEU A 7 -0.96 4.78 1.88
N PHE A 8 -2.16 4.25 1.68
CA PHE A 8 -3.38 4.71 2.30
C PHE A 8 -4.01 3.60 3.14
N VAL A 9 -4.47 3.93 4.33
CA VAL A 9 -5.02 2.98 5.31
C VAL A 9 -6.49 3.29 5.56
N LEU A 10 -7.29 2.22 5.55
CA LEU A 10 -8.71 2.22 5.88
C LEU A 10 -8.86 1.76 7.33
N SER A 11 -9.34 2.65 8.20
CA SER A 11 -9.62 2.33 9.59
C SER A 11 -11.03 1.75 9.76
N PRO A 12 -11.20 0.59 10.42
CA PRO A 12 -12.49 -0.07 10.57
C PRO A 12 -13.46 0.69 11.51
N GLY A 13 -12.95 1.61 12.34
CA GLY A 13 -13.77 2.45 13.22
C GLY A 13 -14.39 3.68 12.57
N LEU A 14 -14.09 3.96 11.30
CA LEU A 14 -14.61 5.11 10.58
C LEU A 14 -15.90 4.77 9.81
N PRO A 15 -16.83 5.72 9.66
CA PRO A 15 -18.03 5.53 8.84
C PRO A 15 -17.70 5.02 7.43
N PRO A 16 -18.52 4.14 6.84
CA PRO A 16 -18.37 3.76 5.44
C PRO A 16 -18.38 5.01 4.54
N ALA A 17 -17.49 5.05 3.56
CA ALA A 17 -17.16 6.21 2.70
C ALA A 17 -16.27 7.30 3.32
N SER A 18 -15.78 7.12 4.55
CA SER A 18 -14.71 7.98 5.07
C SER A 18 -13.46 7.90 4.18
N PRO A 19 -12.78 9.03 3.94
CA PRO A 19 -11.57 9.03 3.13
C PRO A 19 -10.47 8.18 3.79
N PRO A 20 -9.70 7.40 3.01
CA PRO A 20 -8.53 6.70 3.54
C PRO A 20 -7.50 7.66 4.12
N THR A 21 -6.87 7.27 5.22
CA THR A 21 -5.78 8.04 5.85
C THR A 21 -4.47 7.80 5.11
N SER A 22 -3.73 8.86 4.78
CA SER A 22 -2.37 8.72 4.25
C SER A 22 -1.44 8.20 5.34
N ALA A 23 -0.81 7.05 5.12
CA ALA A 23 0.15 6.43 6.03
C ALA A 23 1.61 6.63 5.57
N GLY A 24 1.84 7.64 4.73
CA GLY A 24 3.14 7.99 4.18
C GLY A 24 3.53 7.15 2.96
N SER A 25 4.81 7.21 2.61
CA SER A 25 5.38 6.51 1.46
C SER A 25 6.60 5.68 1.84
N PHE A 26 6.93 4.69 1.01
CA PHE A 26 8.12 3.87 1.16
C PHE A 26 8.64 3.38 -0.19
N ALA A 27 9.92 3.05 -0.29
CA ALA A 27 10.51 2.51 -1.51
C ALA A 27 10.42 0.99 -1.53
N VAL A 28 10.22 0.42 -2.72
CA VAL A 28 10.39 -1.01 -3.00
C VAL A 28 11.24 -1.20 -4.24
N GLU A 29 11.96 -2.31 -4.28
CA GLU A 29 12.78 -2.70 -5.41
C GLU A 29 12.48 -4.15 -5.83
N ALA A 30 12.36 -4.36 -7.14
CA ALA A 30 12.28 -5.67 -7.76
C ALA A 30 12.84 -5.66 -9.18
N ALA A 31 13.04 -6.83 -9.77
CA ALA A 31 13.46 -6.95 -11.17
C ALA A 31 12.30 -6.71 -12.16
N THR A 32 11.05 -6.90 -11.73
CA THR A 32 9.85 -6.85 -12.60
C THR A 32 8.74 -5.99 -11.99
N ALA A 33 7.79 -5.59 -12.83
CA ALA A 33 6.62 -4.82 -12.37
C ALA A 33 5.74 -5.61 -11.39
N ASP A 34 5.55 -6.90 -11.62
CA ASP A 34 4.82 -7.76 -10.67
C ASP A 34 5.59 -7.95 -9.37
N GLY A 35 6.92 -8.11 -9.45
CA GLY A 35 7.78 -8.16 -8.28
C GLY A 35 7.70 -6.88 -7.43
N LEU A 36 7.50 -5.70 -8.02
CA LEU A 36 7.27 -4.46 -7.27
C LEU A 36 5.94 -4.49 -6.50
N ARG A 37 4.89 -5.06 -7.10
CA ARG A 37 3.59 -5.23 -6.41
C ARG A 37 3.74 -6.18 -5.23
N ASP A 38 4.43 -7.30 -5.42
CA ASP A 38 4.62 -8.30 -4.38
C ASP A 38 5.49 -7.79 -3.24
N ALA A 39 6.61 -7.11 -3.56
CA ALA A 39 7.43 -6.42 -2.57
C ALA A 39 6.63 -5.38 -1.77
N ALA A 40 5.77 -4.61 -2.43
CA ALA A 40 4.89 -3.65 -1.74
C ALA A 40 3.89 -4.35 -0.81
N ARG A 41 3.29 -5.46 -1.25
CA ARG A 41 2.37 -6.27 -0.42
C ARG A 41 3.07 -6.79 0.83
N ASP A 42 4.29 -7.27 0.69
CA ASP A 42 5.04 -7.85 1.81
C ASP A 42 5.43 -6.79 2.84
N VAL A 43 5.92 -5.62 2.41
CA VAL A 43 6.18 -4.49 3.32
C VAL A 43 4.91 -4.07 4.06
N ILE A 44 3.75 -4.02 3.40
CA ILE A 44 2.48 -3.66 4.04
C ILE A 44 2.07 -4.72 5.08
N ARG A 45 2.23 -6.01 4.76
CA ARG A 45 1.94 -7.10 5.71
C ARG A 45 2.87 -7.09 6.92
N GLN A 46 4.16 -6.81 6.71
CA GLN A 46 5.14 -6.67 7.81
C GLN A 46 4.80 -5.51 8.76
N ARG A 47 4.07 -4.49 8.29
CA ARG A 47 3.53 -3.41 9.13
C ARG A 47 2.25 -3.80 9.88
N GLY A 48 1.85 -5.08 9.84
CA GLY A 48 0.63 -5.56 10.49
C GLY A 48 -0.66 -5.15 9.78
N LEU A 49 -0.58 -4.64 8.54
CA LEU A 49 -1.75 -4.19 7.79
C LEU A 49 -2.22 -5.27 6.80
N ALA A 50 -3.53 -5.38 6.60
CA ALA A 50 -4.07 -6.27 5.58
C ALA A 50 -4.22 -5.53 4.24
N VAL A 51 -3.51 -6.00 3.21
CA VAL A 51 -3.53 -5.40 1.88
C VAL A 51 -4.93 -5.49 1.25
N ARG A 52 -5.39 -4.39 0.66
CA ARG A 52 -6.63 -4.33 -0.14
C ARG A 52 -6.35 -4.22 -1.63
N ALA A 53 -5.47 -3.30 -2.02
CA ALA A 53 -5.11 -3.08 -3.42
C ALA A 53 -3.70 -2.51 -3.55
N VAL A 54 -3.02 -2.83 -4.67
CA VAL A 54 -1.73 -2.25 -5.05
C VAL A 54 -1.77 -2.02 -6.57
N SER A 55 -1.63 -0.77 -6.99
CA SER A 55 -1.79 -0.34 -8.39
C SER A 55 -0.64 0.57 -8.82
N PHE A 56 -0.29 0.53 -10.10
CA PHE A 56 0.63 1.50 -10.69
C PHE A 56 -0.09 2.82 -10.96
N ALA A 57 0.57 3.92 -10.63
CA ALA A 57 0.15 5.28 -10.88
C ALA A 57 1.30 6.05 -11.57
N PRO A 58 1.06 7.24 -12.16
CA PRO A 58 2.12 8.00 -12.84
C PRO A 58 3.37 8.27 -11.99
N GLY A 59 3.22 8.43 -10.67
CA GLY A 59 4.32 8.71 -9.73
C GLY A 59 4.95 7.49 -9.04
N GLY A 60 4.52 6.26 -9.35
CA GLY A 60 4.98 5.05 -8.66
C GLY A 60 3.88 4.03 -8.43
N LEU A 61 3.82 3.46 -7.23
CA LEU A 61 2.70 2.61 -6.81
C LEU A 61 1.83 3.35 -5.79
N VAL A 62 0.54 3.04 -5.82
CA VAL A 62 -0.41 3.42 -4.79
C VAL A 62 -0.96 2.14 -4.17
N ALA A 63 -0.95 2.07 -2.84
CA ALA A 63 -1.43 0.94 -2.09
C ALA A 63 -2.52 1.36 -1.10
N TYR A 64 -3.54 0.52 -1.00
CA TYR A 64 -4.59 0.61 0.00
C TYR A 64 -4.50 -0.60 0.91
N ALA A 65 -4.55 -0.37 2.21
CA ALA A 65 -4.56 -1.41 3.23
C ALA A 65 -5.64 -1.11 4.27
N LYS A 66 -5.97 -2.10 5.09
CA LYS A 66 -6.82 -1.95 6.27
C LYS A 66 -6.03 -2.26 7.53
N GLU A 67 -6.36 -1.57 8.61
CA GLU A 67 -5.93 -1.99 9.94
C GLU A 67 -6.51 -3.39 10.22
N GLN A 68 -5.70 -4.25 10.83
CA GLN A 68 -6.21 -5.51 11.36
C GLN A 68 -6.90 -5.18 12.69
N ALA A 69 -8.15 -5.64 12.83
CA ALA A 69 -8.94 -5.48 14.04
C ALA A 69 -8.39 -6.36 15.17
#